data_AF-A0A8C7YDQ8-F1
#
_entry.id   AF-A0A8C7YDQ8-F1
#
_cell.length_a   1.000
_cell.length_b   1.000
_cell.length_c   1.000
_cell.angle_alpha   90.00
_cell.angle_beta   90.00
_cell.angle_gamma   90.00
#
_symmetry.space_group_name_H-M   'P 1'
#
loop_
_entity.id
_entity.type
_entity.pdbx_description
1 polymer ?
#
loop_
_entity_poly.entity_id
_entity_poly.type
_entity_poly.pdbx_seq_one_letter_code
_entity_poly.pdbx_strand_id
1 'polypeptide(L)'
;MDLRDLAVGALAQNRRTALLLGTGAALLLGLVLVYKRTRKTEKSVRVGAVSQIFIHPLKSGRARPVARAECQKMCLKSGEMLDR
;
A
#
# COMPACT_ATOMS: atom_id res chain seq x y z
N MET A 1 1.79 6.35 49.32
CA MET A 1 3.15 6.28 48.71
C MET A 1 2.98 6.51 47.23
N ASP A 2 3.67 7.51 46.69
CA ASP A 2 3.50 7.92 45.29
C ASP A 2 4.21 6.95 44.35
N LEU A 3 3.48 6.44 43.35
CA LEU A 3 4.00 5.48 42.37
C LEU A 3 5.18 6.05 41.57
N ARG A 4 5.23 7.38 41.42
CA ARG A 4 6.35 8.08 40.80
C ARG A 4 7.64 7.94 41.58
N ASP A 5 7.59 8.05 42.90
CA ASP A 5 8.79 7.99 43.74
C ASP A 5 9.37 6.57 43.77
N LEU A 6 8.50 5.55 43.72
CA LEU A 6 8.91 4.15 43.58
C LEU A 6 9.53 3.86 42.20
N ALA A 7 8.96 4.41 41.13
CA ALA A 7 9.49 4.28 39.79
C ALA A 7 10.85 4.97 39.64
N VAL A 8 10.99 6.19 40.18
CA VAL A 8 12.24 6.96 40.18
C VAL A 8 13.31 6.27 41.03
N GLY A 9 12.95 5.73 42.19
CA GLY A 9 13.85 4.94 43.04
C GLY A 9 14.37 3.68 42.35
N ALA A 10 13.48 2.93 41.68
CA ALA A 10 13.85 1.73 40.93
C ALA A 10 14.72 2.04 39.69
N LEU A 11 14.43 3.16 39.00
CA LEU A 11 15.24 3.65 37.87
C LEU A 11 16.64 4.08 38.32
N ALA A 12 16.73 4.74 39.48
CA ALA A 12 17.98 5.26 40.03
C ALA A 12 18.91 4.14 40.53
N GLN A 13 18.35 3.01 40.98
CA GLN A 13 19.10 1.85 41.46
C GLN A 13 19.68 1.00 40.31
N ASN A 14 18.97 0.90 39.18
CA ASN A 14 19.38 0.12 38.01
C ASN A 14 19.54 0.98 36.75
N ARG A 15 20.36 2.04 36.84
CA ARG A 15 20.55 3.05 35.78
C ARG A 15 20.94 2.45 34.42
N ARG A 16 21.73 1.38 34.39
CA ARG A 16 22.13 0.71 33.14
C ARG A 16 20.95 0.00 32.48
N THR A 17 20.14 -0.71 33.26
CA THR A 17 18.94 -1.43 32.78
C THR A 17 17.87 -0.44 32.32
N ALA A 18 17.70 0.66 33.05
CA ALA A 18 16.83 1.75 32.66
C ALA A 18 17.27 2.42 31.34
N LEU A 19 18.57 2.63 31.16
CA LEU A 19 19.12 3.16 29.91
C LEU A 19 18.86 2.21 28.74
N LEU A 20 19.10 0.91 28.91
CA LEU A 20 18.88 -0.11 27.88
C LEU A 20 17.38 -0.26 27.52
N LEU A 21 16.49 -0.19 28.51
CA LEU A 21 15.05 -0.22 28.27
C LEU A 21 14.57 1.06 27.56
N GLY A 22 15.12 2.22 27.94
CA GLY A 22 14.82 3.50 27.30
C GLY A 22 15.29 3.54 25.84
N THR A 23 16.51 3.09 25.55
CA THR A 23 17.03 3.03 24.18
C THR A 23 16.30 2.00 23.33
N GLY A 24 15.97 0.84 23.89
CA GLY A 24 15.16 -0.19 23.22
C GLY A 24 13.77 0.31 22.85
N ALA A 25 13.08 0.99 23.78
CA ALA A 25 11.76 1.57 23.53
C ALA A 25 11.82 2.68 22.46
N ALA A 26 12.85 3.53 22.50
CA ALA A 26 13.03 4.60 21.51
C ALA A 26 13.32 4.06 20.10
N LEU A 27 14.14 3.01 19.98
CA LEU A 27 14.43 2.35 18.70
C LEU A 27 13.18 1.70 18.10
N LEU A 28 12.38 1.02 18.91
CA LEU A 28 11.11 0.42 18.46
C LEU A 28 10.12 1.48 17.99
N LEU A 29 9.98 2.58 18.74
CA LEU A 29 9.15 3.72 18.34
C LEU A 29 9.63 4.36 17.03
N GLY A 30 10.95 4.56 16.90
CA GLY A 30 11.56 5.09 15.68
C GLY A 30 11.31 4.19 14.47
N LEU A 31 11.47 2.87 14.63
CA LEU A 31 11.24 1.89 13.57
C LEU A 31 9.78 1.87 13.12
N VAL A 32 8.83 1.87 14.06
CA VAL A 32 7.38 1.89 13.75
C VAL A 32 6.99 3.17 13.02
N LEU A 33 7.54 4.32 13.43
CA LEU A 33 7.29 5.61 12.79
C LEU A 33 7.84 5.67 11.37
N VAL A 34 9.08 5.21 11.17
CA VAL A 34 9.71 5.13 9.84
C VAL A 34 8.92 4.18 8.95
N TYR A 35 8.59 2.98 9.44
CA TYR A 35 7.82 1.98 8.71
C TYR A 35 6.44 2.51 8.30
N LYS A 36 5.73 3.16 9.23
CA LYS A 36 4.41 3.77 8.96
C LYS A 36 4.51 4.91 7.93
N ARG A 37 5.61 5.64 7.91
CA ARG A 37 5.82 6.77 6.99
C ARG A 37 6.31 6.32 5.61
N THR A 38 7.11 5.27 5.49
CA THR A 38 7.51 4.68 4.20
C THR A 38 6.38 3.86 3.58
N ARG A 39 5.51 3.25 4.40
CA ARG A 39 4.23 2.70 3.96
C ARG A 39 3.16 3.74 3.65
N LYS A 40 3.47 5.05 3.70
CA LYS A 40 2.55 6.08 3.25
C LYS A 40 2.46 5.94 1.73
N THR A 41 1.52 5.09 1.36
CA THR A 41 1.18 4.66 0.02
C THR A 41 1.05 5.89 -0.86
N GLU A 42 1.78 5.88 -1.98
CA GLU A 42 1.42 6.74 -3.10
C GLU A 42 -0.08 6.57 -3.30
N LYS A 43 -0.83 7.64 -3.01
CA LYS A 43 -2.28 7.60 -3.14
C LYS A 43 -2.55 7.31 -4.61
N SER A 44 -3.15 6.17 -4.91
CA SER A 44 -3.61 5.88 -6.25
C SER A 44 -4.66 6.92 -6.61
N VAL A 45 -4.28 7.89 -7.44
CA VAL A 45 -5.19 8.92 -7.94
C VAL A 45 -5.82 8.40 -9.22
N ARG A 46 -7.14 8.53 -9.33
CA ARG A 46 -7.83 8.27 -10.60
C ARG A 46 -7.37 9.31 -11.62
N VAL A 47 -6.66 8.85 -12.65
CA VAL A 47 -6.15 9.71 -13.74
C VAL A 47 -7.15 9.91 -14.88
N GLY A 48 -8.23 9.14 -14.92
CA GLY A 48 -9.23 9.26 -15.96
C GLY A 48 -10.31 8.17 -15.91
N ALA A 49 -11.16 8.17 -16.94
CA ALA A 49 -12.18 7.18 -17.19
C ALA A 49 -12.10 6.72 -18.64
N VAL A 50 -12.39 5.43 -18.89
CA VAL A 50 -12.48 4.89 -20.25
C VAL A 50 -13.75 5.43 -20.90
N SER A 51 -13.60 6.13 -22.03
CA SER A 51 -14.73 6.67 -22.78
C SER A 51 -15.40 5.63 -23.67
N GLN A 52 -14.60 4.84 -24.40
CA GLN A 52 -15.07 3.84 -25.37
C GLN A 52 -14.10 2.66 -25.41
N ILE A 53 -14.65 1.48 -25.69
CA ILE A 53 -13.88 0.25 -25.92
C ILE A 53 -14.18 -0.23 -27.33
N PHE A 54 -13.13 -0.54 -28.09
CA PHE A 54 -13.23 -1.05 -29.45
C PHE A 54 -12.49 -2.38 -29.57
N ILE A 55 -13.10 -3.33 -30.28
CA ILE A 55 -12.50 -4.61 -30.62
C ILE A 55 -12.39 -4.70 -32.14
N HIS A 56 -11.21 -5.06 -32.65
CA HIS A 56 -10.94 -5.30 -34.07
C HIS A 56 -10.81 -6.81 -34.31
N PRO A 57 -11.90 -7.52 -34.62
CA PRO A 57 -11.85 -8.98 -34.80
C PRO A 57 -11.09 -9.43 -36.05
N LEU A 58 -10.79 -8.52 -36.97
CA LEU A 58 -9.93 -8.76 -38.11
C LEU A 58 -8.86 -7.68 -38.14
N LYS A 59 -7.60 -8.07 -38.32
CA LYS A 59 -6.47 -7.14 -38.45
C LYS A 59 -6.71 -6.12 -39.56
N SER A 60 -6.58 -4.83 -39.23
CA SER A 60 -6.87 -3.69 -40.12
C SER A 60 -8.33 -3.60 -40.57
N GLY A 61 -9.21 -4.45 -40.04
CA GLY A 61 -10.65 -4.39 -40.26
C GLY A 61 -11.32 -3.35 -39.39
N ARG A 62 -12.64 -3.21 -39.59
CA ARG A 62 -13.46 -2.25 -38.86
C ARG A 62 -13.52 -2.58 -37.37
N ALA A 63 -13.32 -1.57 -36.54
CA ALA A 63 -13.51 -1.67 -35.10
C ALA A 63 -15.00 -1.81 -34.77
N ARG A 64 -15.32 -2.67 -33.80
CA ARG A 64 -16.66 -2.76 -33.23
C ARG A 64 -16.66 -2.13 -31.83
N PRO A 65 -17.51 -1.12 -31.56
CA PRO A 65 -17.66 -0.57 -30.22
C PRO A 65 -18.36 -1.59 -29.31
N VAL A 66 -17.86 -1.73 -28.09
CA VAL A 66 -18.45 -2.59 -27.06
C VAL A 66 -18.53 -1.83 -25.73
N ALA A 67 -19.54 -2.14 -24.93
CA ALA A 67 -19.71 -1.54 -23.60
C ALA A 67 -18.83 -2.20 -22.53
N ARG A 68 -18.49 -3.49 -22.72
CA ARG A 68 -17.67 -4.29 -21.81
C ARG A 68 -16.79 -5.23 -22.62
N ALA A 69 -15.60 -5.49 -22.11
CA ALA A 69 -14.69 -6.49 -22.64
C ALA A 69 -13.95 -7.18 -21.47
N GLU A 70 -13.65 -8.45 -21.65
CA GLU A 70 -12.75 -9.23 -20.80
C GLU A 70 -11.31 -8.93 -21.19
N CYS A 71 -10.48 -8.57 -20.21
CA CYS A 71 -9.04 -8.39 -20.41
C CYS A 71 -8.35 -9.74 -20.33
N GLN A 72 -7.95 -10.30 -21.47
CA GLN A 72 -7.09 -11.47 -21.52
C GLN A 72 -5.61 -11.04 -21.58
N LYS A 73 -4.70 -11.99 -21.39
CA LYS A 73 -3.25 -11.71 -21.37
C LYS A 73 -2.75 -11.01 -22.65
N MET A 74 -3.36 -11.30 -23.80
CA MET A 74 -2.91 -10.82 -25.11
C MET A 74 -3.95 -10.00 -25.88
N CYS A 75 -5.21 -9.98 -25.45
CA CYS A 75 -6.29 -9.36 -26.23
C CYS A 75 -7.50 -8.97 -25.36
N LEU A 76 -8.40 -8.19 -25.96
CA LEU A 76 -9.73 -7.94 -25.43
C LEU A 76 -10.71 -8.95 -26.03
N LYS A 77 -11.61 -9.49 -25.20
CA LYS A 77 -12.67 -10.40 -25.64
C LYS A 77 -14.05 -9.85 -25.28
N SER A 78 -15.03 -9.98 -26.16
CA SER A 78 -16.42 -9.68 -25.85
C SER A 78 -17.32 -10.76 -26.46
N GLY A 79 -17.82 -11.68 -25.62
CA GLY A 79 -18.56 -12.85 -26.10
C GLY A 79 -17.66 -13.72 -26.97
N GLU A 80 -18.01 -13.91 -28.23
CA GLU A 80 -17.22 -14.72 -29.18
C GLU A 80 -16.18 -13.91 -29.97
N MET A 81 -16.21 -12.57 -29.90
CA MET A 81 -15.22 -11.72 -30.57
C MET A 81 -13.96 -11.57 -29.75
N LEU A 82 -12.83 -11.85 -30.39
CA LEU A 82 -11.48 -11.60 -29.89
C LEU A 82 -10.85 -10.44 -30.66
N ASP A 83 -10.04 -9.63 -29.99
CA ASP A 83 -9.26 -8.60 -30.65
C ASP A 83 -8.09 -9.23 -31.42
N ARG A 84 -8.08 -9.00 -32.74
CA ARG A 84 -7.17 -9.47 -33.79
C ARG A 84 -7.21 -10.96 -34.12
#